data_AF-A0A7Y5C3K8-F1
#
_entry.id   AF-A0A7Y5C3K8-F1
#
_cell.length_a   1.000
_cell.length_b   1.000
_cell.length_c   1.000
_cell.angle_alpha   90.00
_cell.angle_beta   90.00
_cell.angle_gamma   90.00
#
_symmetry.space_group_name_H-M   'P 1'
#
loop_
_entity.id
_entity.type
_entity.pdbx_description
1 polymer ?
#
loop_
_entity_poly.entity_id
_entity_poly.type
_entity_poly.pdbx_seq_one_letter_code
_entity_poly.pdbx_strand_id
1 'polypeptide(L)'
;MKQIKSLHGILGLLYITLSIVFIVLAKLTPGVVDAFSIYWMFTFAALVLGIIILIHPNGITVATYISRIFTGSLFMVSGLIKSNDPLGFSYKLEEYFDERSLGTFFASFHEVALPLAIIISSAEVLLGLAVLVGGKAKITNWILLAMTLFFAWLTWYTASCNDAQQEALNAGISFNKLCVNDCGCFGDALKGSVGRSLTPWESFYKDITLLFFVLVLLLQNKKIKLNTLKDDLIILPISLILIFAFSGGLFHWNFPFYFTLVTVLIYAIIKLLPLINAYKEWLTAIVLGSVCLVFTIYCLKKLPIKDFRPYAVGKNILQQMKLPEGAQPDVYETLLTYKNTQTGEIKEFTQQSYPWDDSTWVWVSTNNKLIKQGDKATITDFTIIADDGNDYAEDYLSDTEPVFMLIVYNVSKTNKAAFEKINKLANDCNSEGKTFIALTASGYEEVEKLRHDTQAMYDFYTCDEITLKTIIRSNPGLLLLKEGTVLAKWNDANIPDYKTVKEKYLNNN
;
A
#
# COMPACT_ATOMS: atom_id res chain seq x y z
N MET A 1 43.65 7.40 -9.10
CA MET A 1 43.84 5.96 -9.42
C MET A 1 43.75 4.99 -8.23
N LYS A 2 44.30 5.27 -7.02
CA LYS A 2 44.20 4.34 -5.87
C LYS A 2 42.77 4.09 -5.37
N GLN A 3 41.91 5.11 -5.37
CA GLN A 3 40.52 4.99 -4.90
C GLN A 3 39.65 4.11 -5.82
N ILE A 4 39.90 4.17 -7.14
CA ILE A 4 39.22 3.39 -8.19
C ILE A 4 39.51 1.88 -8.06
N LYS A 5 40.71 1.50 -7.62
CA LYS A 5 41.11 0.09 -7.43
C LYS A 5 40.60 -0.52 -6.11
N SER A 6 39.93 0.26 -5.26
CA SER A 6 39.32 -0.25 -4.03
C SER A 6 37.93 -0.82 -4.31
N LEU A 7 37.46 -1.76 -3.49
CA LEU A 7 36.10 -2.34 -3.60
C LEU A 7 35.01 -1.25 -3.64
N HIS A 8 35.20 -0.15 -2.92
CA HIS A 8 34.29 1.00 -2.92
C HIS A 8 34.34 1.78 -4.24
N GLY A 9 35.53 1.93 -4.83
CA GLY A 9 35.70 2.58 -6.14
C GLY A 9 35.03 1.78 -7.26
N ILE A 10 35.08 0.45 -7.19
CA ILE A 10 34.37 -0.44 -8.11
C ILE A 10 32.85 -0.26 -7.97
N LEU A 11 32.32 -0.18 -6.74
CA LEU A 11 30.91 0.08 -6.50
C LEU A 11 30.47 1.44 -7.07
N GLY A 12 31.25 2.50 -6.82
CA GLY A 12 30.95 3.83 -7.34
C GLY A 12 30.95 3.87 -8.87
N LEU A 13 31.91 3.20 -9.52
CA LEU A 13 31.92 3.04 -10.98
C LEU A 13 30.71 2.25 -11.47
N LEU A 14 30.36 1.15 -10.80
CA LEU A 14 29.19 0.35 -11.15
C LEU A 14 27.92 1.19 -11.14
N TYR A 15 27.72 2.03 -10.11
CA TYR A 15 26.52 2.88 -10.01
C TYR A 15 26.47 3.94 -11.11
N ILE A 16 27.60 4.56 -11.45
CA ILE A 16 27.66 5.51 -12.57
C ILE A 16 27.38 4.80 -13.90
N THR A 17 28.01 3.65 -14.15
CA THR A 17 27.81 2.88 -15.38
C THR A 17 26.36 2.44 -15.52
N LEU A 18 25.76 1.90 -14.46
CA LEU A 18 24.34 1.55 -14.43
C LEU A 18 23.46 2.76 -14.74
N SER A 19 23.72 3.91 -14.10
CA SER A 19 22.97 5.14 -14.36
C SER A 19 23.06 5.56 -15.84
N ILE A 20 24.24 5.47 -16.46
CA ILE A 20 24.43 5.77 -17.89
C ILE A 20 23.64 4.77 -18.75
N VAL A 21 23.70 3.47 -18.44
CA VAL A 21 22.94 2.43 -19.14
C VAL A 21 21.44 2.73 -19.06
N PHE A 22 20.92 3.13 -17.90
CA PHE A 22 19.52 3.51 -17.76
C PHE A 22 19.18 4.77 -18.57
N ILE A 23 20.03 5.81 -18.55
CA ILE A 23 19.82 6.99 -19.43
C ILE A 23 19.75 6.58 -20.91
N VAL A 24 20.57 5.63 -21.34
CA VAL A 24 20.58 5.13 -22.72
C VAL A 24 19.32 4.30 -23.02
N LEU A 25 18.95 3.38 -22.13
CA LEU A 25 17.74 2.56 -22.27
C LEU A 25 16.48 3.41 -22.32
N ALA A 26 16.39 4.47 -21.51
CA ALA A 26 15.29 5.43 -21.55
C ALA A 26 15.16 6.12 -22.92
N LYS A 27 16.27 6.37 -23.61
CA LYS A 27 16.25 6.93 -24.97
C LYS A 27 15.89 5.89 -26.04
N LEU A 28 16.33 4.64 -25.86
CA LEU A 28 16.09 3.55 -26.82
C LEU A 28 14.67 2.96 -26.71
N THR A 29 14.06 3.04 -25.53
CA THR A 29 12.72 2.53 -25.25
C THR A 29 11.86 3.59 -24.56
N PRO A 30 11.39 4.62 -25.30
CA PRO A 30 10.66 5.75 -24.71
C PRO A 30 9.40 5.33 -23.93
N GLY A 31 8.71 4.27 -24.39
CA GLY A 31 7.51 3.71 -23.74
C GLY A 31 7.74 2.93 -22.45
N VAL A 32 8.99 2.80 -21.97
CA VAL A 32 9.33 2.18 -20.66
C VAL A 32 9.41 3.24 -19.55
N VAL A 33 9.47 4.54 -19.92
CA VAL A 33 9.79 5.65 -19.01
C VAL A 33 8.52 6.37 -18.49
N ASP A 34 7.35 5.77 -18.65
CA ASP A 34 6.05 6.45 -18.57
C ASP A 34 5.79 7.28 -17.29
N ALA A 35 5.12 8.42 -17.55
CA ALA A 35 4.32 9.35 -16.73
C ALA A 35 4.82 9.83 -15.35
N PHE A 36 5.78 9.16 -14.72
CA PHE A 36 6.37 9.57 -13.45
C PHE A 36 7.88 9.51 -13.51
N SER A 37 8.52 10.56 -13.01
CA SER A 37 9.96 10.69 -12.88
C SER A 37 10.59 9.73 -11.86
N ILE A 38 9.92 8.66 -11.40
CA ILE A 38 10.49 7.65 -10.47
C ILE A 38 11.69 6.93 -11.12
N TYR A 39 11.59 6.59 -12.41
CA TYR A 39 12.75 6.08 -13.17
C TYR A 39 13.93 7.07 -13.15
N TRP A 40 13.63 8.36 -13.28
CA TRP A 40 14.66 9.40 -13.24
C TRP A 40 15.18 9.66 -11.82
N MET A 41 14.35 9.54 -10.78
CA MET A 41 14.75 9.63 -9.37
C MET A 41 15.70 8.49 -9.00
N PHE A 42 15.39 7.28 -9.45
CA PHE A 42 16.26 6.09 -9.40
C PHE A 42 17.62 6.35 -10.06
N THR A 43 17.60 6.75 -11.33
CA THR A 43 18.80 7.01 -12.14
C THR A 43 19.65 8.10 -11.50
N PHE A 44 19.00 9.15 -10.98
CA PHE A 44 19.65 10.23 -10.27
C PHE A 44 20.23 9.77 -8.93
N ALA A 45 19.50 8.99 -8.14
CA ALA A 45 19.99 8.46 -6.86
C ALA A 45 21.23 7.59 -7.04
N ALA A 46 21.22 6.68 -8.02
CA ALA A 46 22.38 5.85 -8.36
C ALA A 46 23.57 6.72 -8.82
N LEU A 47 23.32 7.71 -9.68
CA LEU A 47 24.36 8.62 -10.18
C LEU A 47 24.99 9.43 -9.04
N VAL A 48 24.17 10.04 -8.18
CA VAL A 48 24.61 10.86 -7.05
C VAL A 48 25.41 10.02 -6.06
N LEU A 49 24.94 8.84 -5.69
CA LEU A 49 25.69 7.93 -4.82
C LEU A 49 27.02 7.53 -5.46
N GLY A 50 27.02 7.18 -6.75
CA GLY A 50 28.22 6.81 -7.49
C GLY A 50 29.27 7.93 -7.50
N ILE A 51 28.84 9.16 -7.79
CA ILE A 51 29.67 10.37 -7.78
C ILE A 51 30.23 10.63 -6.38
N ILE A 52 29.38 10.59 -5.34
CA ILE A 52 29.82 10.82 -3.95
C ILE A 52 30.88 9.79 -3.56
N ILE A 53 30.68 8.51 -3.87
CA ILE A 53 31.61 7.42 -3.52
C ILE A 53 32.97 7.61 -4.21
N LEU A 54 32.98 8.09 -5.46
CA LEU A 54 34.19 8.22 -6.26
C LEU A 54 34.98 9.51 -6.02
N ILE A 55 34.30 10.64 -5.89
CA ILE A 55 34.93 11.96 -5.87
C ILE A 55 35.25 12.41 -4.45
N HIS A 56 34.36 12.16 -3.49
CA HIS A 56 34.54 12.66 -2.14
C HIS A 56 35.61 11.84 -1.37
N PRO A 57 36.53 12.46 -0.61
CA PRO A 57 37.59 11.73 0.11
C PRO A 57 37.06 10.68 1.09
N ASN A 58 35.92 10.96 1.70
CA ASN A 58 35.18 10.04 2.59
C ASN A 58 33.87 9.54 1.94
N GLY A 59 33.84 9.43 0.61
CA GLY A 59 32.64 9.18 -0.18
C GLY A 59 31.80 8.01 0.30
N ILE A 60 32.42 6.85 0.59
CA ILE A 60 31.68 5.69 1.10
C ILE A 60 31.03 5.94 2.47
N THR A 61 31.69 6.70 3.34
CA THR A 61 31.13 7.05 4.65
C THR A 61 29.92 7.95 4.47
N VAL A 62 30.05 9.02 3.66
CA VAL A 62 28.92 9.92 3.34
C VAL A 62 27.76 9.15 2.71
N ALA A 63 28.04 8.29 1.73
CA ALA A 63 27.04 7.42 1.12
C ALA A 63 26.37 6.51 2.17
N THR A 64 27.12 6.00 3.16
CA THR A 64 26.55 5.23 4.27
C THR A 64 25.56 6.06 5.08
N TYR A 65 25.87 7.32 5.42
CA TYR A 65 24.94 8.21 6.13
C TYR A 65 23.67 8.46 5.32
N ILE A 66 23.81 8.77 4.04
CA ILE A 66 22.67 9.01 3.14
C ILE A 66 21.80 7.76 3.03
N SER A 67 22.41 6.58 2.79
CA SER A 67 21.69 5.31 2.75
C SER A 67 20.94 5.01 4.04
N ARG A 68 21.57 5.28 5.20
CA ARG A 68 20.91 5.05 6.49
C ARG A 68 19.70 5.96 6.67
N ILE A 69 19.87 7.26 6.41
CA ILE A 69 18.81 8.26 6.53
C ILE A 69 17.65 7.92 5.59
N PHE A 70 17.92 7.66 4.32
CA PHE A 70 16.90 7.42 3.31
C PHE A 70 16.17 6.08 3.55
N THR A 71 16.90 4.96 3.59
CA THR A 71 16.32 3.63 3.79
C THR A 71 15.60 3.54 5.13
N GLY A 72 16.21 4.05 6.21
CA GLY A 72 15.60 4.02 7.54
C GLY A 72 14.30 4.83 7.61
N SER A 73 14.28 6.04 7.04
CA SER A 73 13.09 6.90 7.01
C SER A 73 11.96 6.28 6.19
N LEU A 74 12.27 5.72 5.01
CA LEU A 74 11.27 5.12 4.14
C LEU A 74 10.62 3.89 4.80
N PHE A 75 11.43 3.03 5.42
CA PHE A 75 10.95 1.84 6.15
C PHE A 75 10.11 2.22 7.36
N MET A 76 10.48 3.28 8.09
CA MET A 76 9.66 3.81 9.19
C MET A 76 8.29 4.24 8.69
N VAL A 77 8.22 5.03 7.60
CA VAL A 77 6.93 5.50 7.07
C VAL A 77 6.09 4.35 6.48
N SER A 78 6.70 3.52 5.63
CA SER A 78 6.06 2.34 5.02
C SER A 78 5.49 1.39 6.09
N GLY A 79 6.31 1.01 7.07
CA GLY A 79 5.91 0.09 8.12
C GLY A 79 4.79 0.64 9.00
N LEU A 80 4.80 1.95 9.31
CA LEU A 80 3.75 2.58 10.11
C LEU A 80 2.44 2.75 9.35
N ILE A 81 2.49 2.99 8.04
CA ILE A 81 1.29 3.00 7.20
C ILE A 81 0.66 1.61 7.15
N LYS A 82 1.45 0.55 6.98
CA LYS A 82 0.95 -0.84 7.04
C LYS A 82 0.46 -1.21 8.45
N SER A 83 1.12 -0.74 9.50
CA SER A 83 0.70 -0.96 10.89
C SER A 83 -0.58 -0.18 11.27
N ASN A 84 -0.89 0.89 10.54
CA ASN A 84 -2.15 1.63 10.68
C ASN A 84 -3.33 0.87 10.05
N ASP A 85 -3.11 0.15 8.95
CA ASP A 85 -4.10 -0.73 8.32
C ASP A 85 -3.55 -2.14 8.04
N PRO A 86 -3.29 -2.95 9.09
CA PRO A 86 -2.72 -4.28 8.94
C PRO A 86 -3.71 -5.26 8.30
N LEU A 87 -5.01 -5.03 8.45
CA LEU A 87 -6.06 -5.84 7.83
C LEU A 87 -6.15 -5.56 6.32
N GLY A 88 -6.06 -4.30 5.91
CA GLY A 88 -5.92 -3.95 4.49
C GLY A 88 -4.67 -4.57 3.86
N PHE A 89 -3.54 -4.54 4.58
CA PHE A 89 -2.33 -5.20 4.10
C PHE A 89 -2.48 -6.74 4.04
N SER A 90 -3.20 -7.36 4.98
CA SER A 90 -3.44 -8.81 4.93
C SER A 90 -4.29 -9.22 3.73
N TYR A 91 -5.29 -8.42 3.33
CA TYR A 91 -6.06 -8.70 2.11
C TYR A 91 -5.19 -8.70 0.86
N LYS A 92 -4.17 -7.82 0.79
CA LYS A 92 -3.18 -7.88 -0.29
C LYS A 92 -2.33 -9.14 -0.26
N LEU A 93 -1.97 -9.62 0.92
CA LEU A 93 -1.28 -10.91 1.05
C LEU A 93 -2.19 -12.09 0.64
N GLU A 94 -3.47 -12.06 1.00
CA GLU A 94 -4.46 -13.06 0.56
C GLU A 94 -4.55 -13.12 -0.97
N GLU A 95 -4.60 -11.96 -1.67
CA GLU A 95 -4.57 -11.90 -3.13
C GLU A 95 -3.31 -12.57 -3.74
N TYR A 96 -2.14 -12.38 -3.12
CA TYR A 96 -0.90 -13.04 -3.54
C TYR A 96 -0.87 -14.53 -3.22
N PHE A 97 -1.49 -14.92 -2.11
CA PHE A 97 -1.60 -16.30 -1.67
C PHE A 97 -2.78 -17.02 -2.33
N ASP A 98 -3.50 -16.41 -3.27
CA ASP A 98 -4.43 -17.16 -4.09
C ASP A 98 -3.66 -18.21 -4.92
N GLU A 99 -4.23 -19.41 -5.05
CA GLU A 99 -3.59 -20.50 -5.80
C GLU A 99 -3.36 -20.14 -7.28
N ARG A 100 -4.22 -19.31 -7.86
CA ARG A 100 -4.08 -18.80 -9.23
C ARG A 100 -3.14 -17.62 -9.34
N SER A 101 -2.61 -17.09 -8.23
CA SER A 101 -1.64 -16.00 -8.20
C SER A 101 -0.22 -16.54 -8.20
N LEU A 102 0.38 -16.82 -7.03
CA LEU A 102 1.76 -17.30 -6.90
C LEU A 102 1.90 -18.84 -6.96
N GLY A 103 0.79 -19.57 -6.99
CA GLY A 103 0.76 -21.04 -7.04
C GLY A 103 0.58 -21.71 -5.68
N THR A 104 0.43 -23.04 -5.70
CA THR A 104 0.00 -23.87 -4.56
C THR A 104 0.90 -23.75 -3.32
N PHE A 105 2.21 -23.53 -3.49
CA PHE A 105 3.11 -23.33 -2.33
C PHE A 105 2.71 -22.11 -1.51
N PHE A 106 2.39 -21.00 -2.17
CA PHE A 106 2.01 -19.76 -1.50
C PHE A 106 0.57 -19.81 -0.96
N ALA A 107 -0.30 -20.63 -1.56
CA ALA A 107 -1.67 -20.83 -1.10
C ALA A 107 -1.79 -21.36 0.33
N SER A 108 -0.78 -22.09 0.80
CA SER A 108 -0.73 -22.56 2.18
C SER A 108 -0.62 -21.42 3.21
N PHE A 109 -0.24 -20.20 2.80
CA PHE A 109 -0.13 -19.04 3.68
C PHE A 109 -1.40 -18.18 3.77
N HIS A 110 -2.45 -18.52 3.00
CA HIS A 110 -3.67 -17.72 2.94
C HIS A 110 -4.32 -17.51 4.33
N GLU A 111 -4.40 -18.57 5.15
CA GLU A 111 -5.00 -18.48 6.50
C GLU A 111 -4.15 -17.69 7.52
N VAL A 112 -2.84 -17.57 7.27
CA VAL A 112 -1.90 -16.85 8.14
C VAL A 112 -1.55 -15.46 7.62
N ALA A 113 -2.27 -14.97 6.62
CA ALA A 113 -2.03 -13.66 5.99
C ALA A 113 -2.08 -12.50 7.00
N LEU A 114 -3.05 -12.48 7.93
CA LEU A 114 -3.14 -11.43 8.95
C LEU A 114 -1.98 -11.45 9.96
N PRO A 115 -1.62 -12.60 10.59
CA PRO A 115 -0.41 -12.70 11.38
C PRO A 115 0.85 -12.26 10.63
N LEU A 116 1.00 -12.66 9.36
CA LEU A 116 2.12 -12.25 8.52
C LEU A 116 2.14 -10.74 8.27
N ALA A 117 0.99 -10.13 7.98
CA ALA A 117 0.86 -8.69 7.79
C ALA A 117 1.33 -7.90 9.04
N ILE A 118 0.94 -8.34 10.24
CA ILE A 118 1.37 -7.75 11.51
C ILE A 118 2.89 -7.89 11.71
N ILE A 119 3.44 -9.08 11.43
CA ILE A 119 4.87 -9.35 11.60
C ILE A 119 5.70 -8.53 10.61
N ILE A 120 5.34 -8.53 9.33
CA ILE A 120 6.06 -7.83 8.26
C ILE A 120 6.01 -6.31 8.50
N SER A 121 4.84 -5.76 8.80
CA SER A 121 4.69 -4.31 9.10
C SER A 121 5.51 -3.90 10.32
N SER A 122 5.49 -4.69 11.40
CA SER A 122 6.28 -4.43 12.60
C SER A 122 7.79 -4.58 12.35
N ALA A 123 8.19 -5.58 11.55
CA ALA A 123 9.58 -5.78 11.15
C ALA A 123 10.09 -4.62 10.29
N GLU A 124 9.29 -4.07 9.38
CA GLU A 124 9.64 -2.88 8.60
C GLU A 124 9.98 -1.69 9.49
N VAL A 125 9.12 -1.37 10.47
CA VAL A 125 9.36 -0.27 11.43
C VAL A 125 10.64 -0.54 12.25
N LEU A 126 10.78 -1.77 12.75
CA LEU A 126 11.92 -2.14 13.58
C LEU A 126 13.25 -2.06 12.80
N LEU A 127 13.29 -2.56 11.57
CA LEU A 127 14.46 -2.49 10.69
C LEU A 127 14.76 -1.04 10.30
N GLY A 128 13.72 -0.24 10.00
CA GLY A 128 13.83 1.18 9.69
C GLY A 128 14.59 1.92 10.79
N LEU A 129 14.15 1.79 12.04
CA LEU A 129 14.86 2.43 13.15
C LEU A 129 16.23 1.79 13.41
N ALA A 130 16.36 0.46 13.34
CA ALA A 130 17.64 -0.22 13.56
C ALA A 130 18.74 0.31 12.60
N VAL A 131 18.38 0.65 11.36
CA VAL A 131 19.27 1.34 10.41
C VAL A 131 19.62 2.75 10.88
N LEU A 132 18.62 3.53 11.32
CA LEU A 132 18.82 4.90 11.80
C LEU A 132 19.76 4.97 13.00
N VAL A 133 19.63 4.04 13.96
CA VAL A 133 20.46 4.01 15.18
C VAL A 133 21.73 3.16 15.05
N GLY A 134 21.84 2.36 13.98
CA GLY A 134 23.01 1.54 13.69
C GLY A 134 23.07 0.25 14.51
N GLY A 135 21.92 -0.18 15.05
CA GLY A 135 21.81 -1.35 15.91
C GLY A 135 21.96 -2.65 15.11
N LYS A 136 22.83 -3.54 15.58
CA LYS A 136 23.04 -4.88 15.00
C LYS A 136 23.17 -4.87 13.46
N ALA A 137 23.92 -3.90 12.92
CA ALA A 137 23.97 -3.61 11.49
C ALA A 137 24.19 -4.84 10.58
N LYS A 138 24.98 -5.83 11.00
CA LYS A 138 25.14 -7.08 10.25
C LYS A 138 23.80 -7.79 10.04
N ILE A 139 23.05 -8.05 11.12
CA ILE A 139 21.76 -8.76 11.04
C ILE A 139 20.74 -7.90 10.31
N THR A 140 20.62 -6.63 10.72
CA THR A 140 19.69 -5.65 10.14
C THR A 140 19.87 -5.54 8.62
N ASN A 141 21.09 -5.34 8.13
CA ASN A 141 21.34 -5.14 6.71
C ASN A 141 21.14 -6.40 5.88
N TRP A 142 21.36 -7.60 6.44
CA TRP A 142 21.07 -8.87 5.76
C TRP A 142 19.57 -9.14 5.66
N ILE A 143 18.80 -8.88 6.73
CA ILE A 143 17.34 -8.99 6.69
C ILE A 143 16.76 -7.97 5.72
N LEU A 144 17.26 -6.72 5.72
CA LEU A 144 16.88 -5.70 4.76
C LEU A 144 17.13 -6.14 3.33
N LEU A 145 18.31 -6.69 3.04
CA LEU A 145 18.59 -7.22 1.70
C LEU A 145 17.60 -8.32 1.33
N ALA A 146 17.38 -9.30 2.20
CA ALA A 146 16.47 -10.40 1.92
C ALA A 146 15.05 -9.88 1.61
N MET A 147 14.57 -8.93 2.40
CA MET A 147 13.24 -8.35 2.22
C MET A 147 13.14 -7.48 0.97
N THR A 148 14.15 -6.65 0.68
CA THR A 148 14.19 -5.84 -0.54
C THR A 148 14.29 -6.71 -1.79
N LEU A 149 15.07 -7.79 -1.77
CA LEU A 149 15.15 -8.73 -2.90
C LEU A 149 13.82 -9.49 -3.09
N PHE A 150 13.18 -9.90 -2.00
CA PHE A 150 11.87 -10.55 -2.05
C PHE A 150 10.80 -9.61 -2.65
N PHE A 151 10.70 -8.37 -2.18
CA PHE A 151 9.74 -7.40 -2.72
C PHE A 151 10.08 -6.96 -4.15
N ALA A 152 11.36 -6.85 -4.51
CA ALA A 152 11.77 -6.61 -5.89
C ALA A 152 11.34 -7.75 -6.82
N TRP A 153 11.49 -9.00 -6.39
CA TRP A 153 10.96 -10.14 -7.13
C TRP A 153 9.43 -10.12 -7.21
N LEU A 154 8.74 -9.84 -6.10
CA LEU A 154 7.27 -9.82 -6.03
C LEU A 154 6.67 -8.72 -6.94
N THR A 155 7.26 -7.53 -6.91
CA THR A 155 6.85 -6.39 -7.75
C THR A 155 7.10 -6.66 -9.22
N TRP A 156 8.26 -7.22 -9.57
CA TRP A 156 8.55 -7.66 -10.94
C TRP A 156 7.55 -8.72 -11.41
N TYR A 157 7.29 -9.72 -10.59
CA TYR A 157 6.31 -10.78 -10.88
C TYR A 157 4.92 -10.19 -11.15
N THR A 158 4.49 -9.27 -10.29
CA THR A 158 3.21 -8.57 -10.43
C THR A 158 3.15 -7.79 -11.74
N ALA A 159 4.21 -7.06 -12.08
CA ALA A 159 4.29 -6.28 -13.30
C ALA A 159 4.23 -7.16 -14.55
N SER A 160 5.04 -8.23 -14.59
CA SER A 160 5.05 -9.17 -15.71
C SER A 160 3.74 -9.94 -15.85
N CYS A 161 3.03 -10.20 -14.75
CA CYS A 161 1.69 -10.81 -14.80
C CYS A 161 0.69 -9.87 -15.48
N ASN A 162 0.65 -8.60 -15.06
CA ASN A 162 -0.28 -7.61 -15.62
C ASN A 162 -0.02 -7.36 -17.11
N ASP A 163 1.24 -7.29 -17.52
CA ASP A 163 1.60 -7.16 -18.95
C ASP A 163 1.11 -8.38 -19.74
N ALA A 164 1.35 -9.60 -19.24
CA ALA A 164 0.88 -10.83 -19.89
C ALA A 164 -0.65 -10.94 -19.94
N GLN A 165 -1.35 -10.47 -18.90
CA GLN A 165 -2.81 -10.42 -18.87
C GLN A 165 -3.34 -9.46 -19.93
N GLN A 166 -2.73 -8.28 -20.06
CA GLN A 166 -3.13 -7.29 -21.06
C GLN A 166 -2.87 -7.78 -22.49
N GLU A 167 -1.74 -8.46 -22.73
CA GLU A 167 -1.44 -9.09 -24.02
C GLU A 167 -2.45 -10.18 -24.40
N ALA A 168 -2.82 -11.04 -23.44
CA ALA A 168 -3.85 -12.06 -23.65
C ALA A 168 -5.22 -11.44 -23.96
N LEU A 169 -5.60 -10.37 -23.26
CA LEU A 169 -6.83 -9.63 -23.51
C LEU A 169 -6.85 -9.02 -24.91
N ASN A 170 -5.74 -8.41 -25.34
CA ASN A 170 -5.60 -7.84 -26.68
C ASN A 170 -5.67 -8.92 -27.77
N ALA A 171 -5.20 -10.14 -27.49
CA ALA A 171 -5.28 -11.28 -28.38
C ALA A 171 -6.65 -12.01 -28.34
N GLY A 172 -7.58 -11.59 -27.48
CA GLY A 172 -8.87 -12.26 -27.28
C GLY A 172 -8.76 -13.65 -26.64
N ILE A 173 -7.68 -13.92 -25.92
CA ILE A 173 -7.39 -15.21 -25.28
C ILE A 173 -7.80 -15.13 -23.79
N SER A 174 -8.45 -16.19 -23.29
CA SER A 174 -8.78 -16.27 -21.87
C SER A 174 -7.52 -16.41 -21.01
N PHE A 175 -7.40 -15.57 -19.98
CA PHE A 175 -6.26 -15.56 -19.07
C PHE A 175 -6.66 -16.16 -17.72
N ASN A 176 -6.19 -17.37 -17.42
CA ASN A 176 -6.64 -18.15 -16.26
C ASN A 176 -5.84 -17.91 -14.97
N LYS A 177 -5.06 -16.81 -14.92
CA LYS A 177 -4.18 -16.49 -13.80
C LYS A 177 -4.65 -15.19 -13.14
N LEU A 178 -4.63 -15.14 -11.81
CA LEU A 178 -5.01 -13.96 -11.06
C LEU A 178 -3.78 -13.04 -10.92
N CYS A 179 -3.82 -11.88 -11.56
CA CYS A 179 -2.77 -10.88 -11.39
C CYS A 179 -3.17 -9.83 -10.35
N VAL A 180 -2.25 -9.52 -9.44
CA VAL A 180 -2.44 -8.49 -8.41
C VAL A 180 -2.21 -7.11 -9.01
N ASN A 181 -3.04 -6.13 -8.65
CA ASN A 181 -3.00 -4.80 -9.28
C ASN A 181 -2.00 -3.84 -8.62
N ASP A 182 -1.71 -4.02 -7.33
CA ASP A 182 -0.73 -3.21 -6.60
C ASP A 182 -0.04 -4.02 -5.48
N CYS A 183 1.22 -3.70 -5.20
CA CYS A 183 2.04 -4.45 -4.23
C CYS A 183 1.84 -4.00 -2.76
N GLY A 184 0.86 -3.14 -2.48
CA GLY A 184 0.48 -2.74 -1.11
C GLY A 184 1.56 -2.03 -0.27
N CYS A 185 2.67 -1.55 -0.85
CA CYS A 185 3.79 -0.99 -0.08
C CYS A 185 3.41 0.17 0.85
N PHE A 186 2.45 1.01 0.45
CA PHE A 186 1.89 2.10 1.25
C PHE A 186 0.39 1.92 1.51
N GLY A 187 -0.13 0.70 1.34
CA GLY A 187 -1.57 0.42 1.40
C GLY A 187 -2.40 1.45 0.61
N ASP A 188 -3.52 1.86 1.20
CA ASP A 188 -4.41 2.86 0.60
C ASP A 188 -3.93 4.31 0.80
N ALA A 189 -2.79 4.55 1.47
CA ALA A 189 -2.34 5.91 1.77
C ALA A 189 -2.00 6.73 0.52
N LEU A 190 -1.40 6.08 -0.49
CA LEU A 190 -1.14 6.73 -1.78
C LEU A 190 -2.44 7.00 -2.55
N LYS A 191 -3.38 6.05 -2.57
CA LYS A 191 -4.71 6.26 -3.19
C LYS A 191 -5.42 7.45 -2.55
N GLY A 192 -5.44 7.51 -1.21
CA GLY A 192 -6.13 8.57 -0.48
C GLY A 192 -5.46 9.94 -0.52
N SER A 193 -4.18 10.04 -0.87
CA SER A 193 -3.42 11.30 -0.83
C SER A 193 -3.02 11.83 -2.22
N VAL A 194 -2.69 10.92 -3.14
CA VAL A 194 -2.24 11.23 -4.51
C VAL A 194 -3.27 10.80 -5.56
N GLY A 195 -4.34 10.10 -5.16
CA GLY A 195 -5.43 9.66 -6.05
C GLY A 195 -5.18 8.33 -6.76
N ARG A 196 -4.00 7.72 -6.59
CA ARG A 196 -3.66 6.42 -7.20
C ARG A 196 -2.62 5.64 -6.40
N SER A 197 -2.56 4.34 -6.62
CA SER A 197 -1.44 3.50 -6.19
C SER A 197 -0.22 3.68 -7.10
N LEU A 198 0.94 3.22 -6.61
CA LEU A 198 2.07 2.94 -7.50
C LEU A 198 1.69 1.79 -8.43
N THR A 199 1.99 1.93 -9.71
CA THR A 199 1.91 0.80 -10.64
C THR A 199 2.91 -0.28 -10.23
N PRO A 200 2.73 -1.54 -10.68
CA PRO A 200 3.68 -2.61 -10.40
C PRO A 200 5.10 -2.28 -10.86
N TRP A 201 5.26 -1.69 -12.05
CA TRP A 201 6.56 -1.26 -12.57
C TRP A 201 7.17 -0.11 -11.74
N GLU A 202 6.36 0.89 -11.34
CA GLU A 202 6.84 1.94 -10.42
C GLU A 202 7.31 1.36 -9.08
N SER A 203 6.59 0.37 -8.56
CA SER A 203 6.95 -0.33 -7.31
C SER A 203 8.25 -1.10 -7.45
N PHE A 204 8.45 -1.79 -8.58
CA PHE A 204 9.69 -2.49 -8.90
C PHE A 204 10.89 -1.54 -8.96
N TYR A 205 10.79 -0.43 -9.70
CA TYR A 205 11.88 0.55 -9.77
C TYR A 205 12.20 1.19 -8.42
N LYS A 206 11.18 1.41 -7.57
CA LYS A 206 11.36 1.87 -6.20
C LYS A 206 12.15 0.83 -5.36
N ASP A 207 11.87 -0.47 -5.49
CA ASP A 207 12.61 -1.51 -4.77
C ASP A 207 14.05 -1.70 -5.29
N ILE A 208 14.27 -1.59 -6.60
CA ILE A 208 15.63 -1.56 -7.19
C ILE A 208 16.42 -0.33 -6.72
N THR A 209 15.76 0.83 -6.59
CA THR A 209 16.40 2.03 -6.03
C THR A 209 16.86 1.80 -4.60
N LEU A 210 15.99 1.20 -3.77
CA LEU A 210 16.33 0.84 -2.40
C LEU A 210 17.48 -0.15 -2.33
N LEU A 211 17.59 -1.07 -3.30
CA LEU A 211 18.69 -2.02 -3.37
C LEU A 211 20.06 -1.33 -3.43
N PHE A 212 20.22 -0.21 -4.15
CA PHE A 212 21.50 0.53 -4.14
C PHE A 212 21.88 1.02 -2.74
N PHE A 213 20.93 1.63 -2.04
CA PHE A 213 21.18 2.10 -0.68
C PHE A 213 21.51 0.92 0.24
N VAL A 214 20.76 -0.19 0.16
CA VAL A 214 20.98 -1.41 0.96
C VAL A 214 22.35 -2.06 0.67
N LEU A 215 22.81 -2.08 -0.58
CA LEU A 215 24.13 -2.60 -0.95
C LEU A 215 25.26 -1.79 -0.32
N VAL A 216 25.15 -0.46 -0.29
CA VAL A 216 26.10 0.41 0.45
C VAL A 216 26.12 0.05 1.94
N LEU A 217 24.95 -0.15 2.56
CA LEU A 217 24.85 -0.55 3.97
C LEU A 217 25.49 -1.92 4.23
N LEU A 218 25.31 -2.88 3.33
CA LEU A 218 25.89 -4.22 3.45
C LEU A 218 27.41 -4.20 3.37
N LEU A 219 27.99 -3.46 2.42
CA LEU A 219 29.45 -3.35 2.29
C LEU A 219 30.09 -2.70 3.52
N GLN A 220 29.33 -1.85 4.23
CA GLN A 220 29.80 -1.11 5.40
C GLN A 220 29.30 -1.71 6.72
N ASN A 221 28.69 -2.91 6.70
CA ASN A 221 28.07 -3.53 7.87
C ASN A 221 29.00 -3.70 9.08
N LYS A 222 30.32 -3.93 8.87
CA LYS A 222 31.31 -4.05 9.96
C LYS A 222 31.68 -2.71 10.59
N LYS A 223 31.51 -1.61 9.84
CA LYS A 223 31.84 -0.25 10.30
C LYS A 223 30.65 0.43 10.95
N ILE A 224 29.42 0.10 10.54
CA ILE A 224 28.21 0.57 11.19
C ILE A 224 28.10 -0.12 12.56
N LYS A 225 28.16 0.70 13.60
CA LYS A 225 27.92 0.30 14.99
C LYS A 225 26.79 1.17 15.54
N LEU A 226 26.34 0.85 16.75
CA LEU A 226 25.45 1.72 17.50
C LEU A 226 25.99 3.15 17.50
N ASN A 227 25.14 4.10 17.11
CA ASN A 227 25.53 5.48 16.89
C ASN A 227 26.27 6.09 18.08
N THR A 228 27.27 6.91 17.78
CA THR A 228 27.82 7.88 18.73
C THR A 228 26.90 9.10 18.83
N LEU A 229 27.13 10.00 19.80
CA LEU A 229 26.36 11.24 19.91
C LEU A 229 26.48 12.12 18.65
N LYS A 230 27.64 12.09 17.98
CA LYS A 230 27.84 12.84 16.73
C LYS A 230 27.01 12.27 15.58
N ASP A 231 26.95 10.94 15.48
CA ASP A 231 26.18 10.27 14.44
C ASP A 231 24.68 10.55 14.63
N ASP A 232 24.19 10.50 15.87
CA ASP A 232 22.78 10.79 16.20
C ASP A 232 22.38 12.23 15.87
N LEU A 233 23.25 13.21 16.17
CA LEU A 233 23.00 14.62 15.88
C LEU A 233 22.89 14.93 14.37
N ILE A 234 23.41 14.05 13.52
CA ILE A 234 23.32 14.18 12.07
C ILE A 234 22.14 13.35 11.54
N ILE A 235 22.11 12.06 11.85
CA ILE A 235 21.16 11.11 11.22
C ILE A 235 19.74 11.38 11.68
N LEU A 236 19.50 11.49 12.99
CA LEU A 236 18.14 11.48 13.53
C LEU A 236 17.36 12.75 13.17
N PRO A 237 17.91 13.98 13.27
CA PRO A 237 17.18 15.18 12.84
C PRO A 237 16.87 15.19 11.35
N ILE A 238 17.83 14.80 10.49
CA ILE A 238 17.61 14.76 9.04
C ILE A 238 16.55 13.71 8.69
N SER A 239 16.59 12.54 9.33
CA SER A 239 15.56 11.51 9.17
C SER A 239 14.20 12.00 9.64
N LEU A 240 14.10 12.71 10.76
CA LEU A 240 12.84 13.30 11.23
C LEU A 240 12.29 14.32 10.24
N ILE A 241 13.14 15.17 9.64
CA ILE A 241 12.73 16.11 8.59
C ILE A 241 12.23 15.36 7.36
N LEU A 242 12.93 14.30 6.94
CA LEU A 242 12.53 13.50 5.78
C LEU A 242 11.21 12.76 6.03
N ILE A 243 11.03 12.19 7.23
CA ILE A 243 9.78 11.55 7.65
C ILE A 243 8.66 12.58 7.72
N PHE A 244 8.91 13.79 8.21
CA PHE A 244 7.91 14.86 8.23
C PHE A 244 7.52 15.28 6.80
N ALA A 245 8.50 15.47 5.92
CA ALA A 245 8.26 15.83 4.52
C ALA A 245 7.46 14.75 3.79
N PHE A 246 7.81 13.48 3.96
CA PHE A 246 7.12 12.37 3.31
C PHE A 246 5.76 12.12 3.96
N SER A 247 5.67 12.11 5.29
CA SER A 247 4.42 11.78 5.99
C SER A 247 3.43 12.94 6.05
N GLY A 248 3.88 14.11 6.45
CA GLY A 248 3.06 15.32 6.54
C GLY A 248 2.82 15.97 5.18
N GLY A 249 3.83 15.97 4.30
CA GLY A 249 3.72 16.54 2.97
C GLY A 249 2.96 15.64 1.99
N LEU A 250 3.37 14.38 1.82
CA LEU A 250 2.75 13.49 0.83
C LEU A 250 1.43 12.87 1.32
N PHE A 251 1.36 12.41 2.57
CA PHE A 251 0.19 11.69 3.09
C PHE A 251 -0.75 12.55 3.94
N HIS A 252 -0.40 13.82 4.18
CA HIS A 252 -1.14 14.71 5.07
C HIS A 252 -1.42 14.08 6.45
N TRP A 253 -0.47 13.29 6.95
CA TRP A 253 -0.59 12.56 8.20
C TRP A 253 0.72 12.61 8.98
N ASN A 254 0.77 13.40 10.06
CA ASN A 254 1.99 13.64 10.83
C ASN A 254 2.32 12.55 11.86
N PHE A 255 1.51 11.50 11.99
CA PHE A 255 1.70 10.49 13.04
C PHE A 255 3.04 9.73 12.91
N PRO A 256 3.50 9.27 11.73
CA PRO A 256 4.83 8.67 11.59
C PRO A 256 5.97 9.54 12.11
N PHE A 257 5.87 10.87 11.97
CA PHE A 257 6.84 11.80 12.55
C PHE A 257 6.81 11.76 14.07
N TYR A 258 5.64 11.91 14.69
CA TYR A 258 5.50 11.87 16.15
C TYR A 258 5.89 10.51 16.74
N PHE A 259 5.50 9.42 16.09
CA PHE A 259 5.89 8.08 16.48
C PHE A 259 7.42 7.94 16.46
N THR A 260 8.06 8.38 15.38
CA THR A 260 9.53 8.32 15.27
C THR A 260 10.21 9.21 16.30
N LEU A 261 9.67 10.39 16.60
CA LEU A 261 10.18 11.27 17.64
C LEU A 261 10.15 10.57 19.00
N VAL A 262 9.03 9.95 19.36
CA VAL A 262 8.89 9.21 20.63
C VAL A 262 9.85 8.01 20.68
N THR A 263 9.98 7.23 19.60
CA THR A 263 10.90 6.09 19.59
C THR A 263 12.37 6.50 19.65
N VAL A 264 12.74 7.63 19.06
CA VAL A 264 14.07 8.24 19.19
C VAL A 264 14.33 8.71 20.64
N LEU A 265 13.34 9.29 21.32
CA LEU A 265 13.46 9.68 22.72
C LEU A 265 13.64 8.45 23.63
N ILE A 266 12.88 7.39 23.40
CA ILE A 266 13.02 6.10 24.11
C ILE A 266 14.43 5.54 23.89
N TYR A 267 14.91 5.53 22.64
CA TYR A 267 16.27 5.11 22.32
C TYR A 267 17.33 5.94 23.06
N ALA A 268 17.17 7.27 23.08
CA ALA A 268 18.09 8.17 23.78
C ALA A 268 18.14 7.85 25.29
N ILE A 269 17.00 7.58 25.92
CA ILE A 269 16.92 7.15 27.33
C ILE A 269 17.66 5.82 27.54
N ILE A 270 17.42 4.81 26.69
CA ILE A 270 18.10 3.50 26.79
C ILE A 270 19.62 3.67 26.66
N LYS A 271 20.09 4.62 25.84
CA LYS A 271 21.51 4.90 25.66
C LYS A 271 22.17 5.43 26.94
N LEU A 272 21.43 6.16 27.77
CA LEU A 272 21.91 6.69 29.06
C LEU A 272 22.05 5.61 30.14
N LEU A 273 21.40 4.44 29.98
CA LEU A 273 21.50 3.35 30.95
C LEU A 273 22.93 2.77 31.01
N PRO A 274 23.43 2.36 32.19
CA PRO A 274 24.78 1.79 32.36
C PRO A 274 24.85 0.32 31.90
N LEU A 275 24.34 0.02 30.70
CA LEU A 275 24.33 -1.30 30.09
C LEU A 275 25.41 -1.42 29.01
N ILE A 276 25.91 -2.64 28.78
CA ILE A 276 26.78 -2.91 27.62
C ILE A 276 26.00 -2.74 26.31
N ASN A 277 26.68 -2.33 25.24
CA ASN A 277 26.06 -2.00 23.96
C ASN A 277 25.20 -3.14 23.39
N ALA A 278 25.61 -4.40 23.58
CA ALA A 278 24.85 -5.54 23.10
C ALA A 278 23.46 -5.65 23.76
N TYR A 279 23.34 -5.36 25.06
CA TYR A 279 22.04 -5.35 25.76
C TYR A 279 21.22 -4.12 25.37
N LYS A 280 21.85 -2.96 25.17
CA LYS A 280 21.16 -1.74 24.70
C LYS A 280 20.47 -1.96 23.36
N GLU A 281 21.16 -2.61 22.41
CA GLU A 281 20.60 -2.93 21.10
C GLU A 281 19.36 -3.84 21.20
N TRP A 282 19.45 -4.93 21.97
CA TRP A 282 18.31 -5.84 22.16
C TRP A 282 17.16 -5.20 22.93
N LEU A 283 17.46 -4.44 23.99
CA LEU A 283 16.45 -3.73 24.77
C LEU A 283 15.71 -2.71 23.88
N THR A 284 16.47 -1.96 23.06
CA THR A 284 15.89 -1.03 22.08
C THR A 284 14.98 -1.79 21.11
N ALA A 285 15.43 -2.90 20.55
CA ALA A 285 14.63 -3.68 19.61
C ALA A 285 13.34 -4.24 20.24
N ILE A 286 13.42 -4.76 21.47
CA ILE A 286 12.26 -5.32 22.20
C ILE A 286 11.25 -4.22 22.52
N VAL A 287 11.69 -3.13 23.17
CA VAL A 287 10.79 -2.05 23.59
C VAL A 287 10.07 -1.47 22.39
N LEU A 288 10.77 -1.24 21.29
CA LEU A 288 10.20 -0.63 20.10
C LEU A 288 9.34 -1.60 19.30
N GLY A 289 9.74 -2.86 19.19
CA GLY A 289 8.91 -3.92 18.65
C GLY A 289 7.58 -4.03 19.41
N SER A 290 7.62 -3.92 20.75
CA SER A 290 6.41 -3.88 21.57
C SER A 290 5.57 -2.63 21.33
N VAL A 291 6.16 -1.44 21.25
CA VAL A 291 5.42 -0.19 20.95
C VAL A 291 4.73 -0.28 19.59
N CYS A 292 5.43 -0.80 18.57
CA CYS A 292 4.85 -1.01 17.24
C CYS A 292 3.72 -2.05 17.28
N LEU A 293 3.92 -3.17 17.97
CA LEU A 293 2.91 -4.22 18.08
C LEU A 293 1.65 -3.72 18.80
N VAL A 294 1.81 -2.95 19.88
CA VAL A 294 0.68 -2.31 20.59
C VAL A 294 -0.07 -1.36 19.66
N PHE A 295 0.63 -0.57 18.85
CA PHE A 295 0.02 0.29 17.85
C PHE A 295 -0.77 -0.52 16.80
N THR A 296 -0.20 -1.58 16.25
CA THR A 296 -0.88 -2.44 15.26
C THR A 296 -2.12 -3.11 15.86
N ILE A 297 -2.02 -3.64 17.08
CA ILE A 297 -3.15 -4.26 17.79
C ILE A 297 -4.24 -3.21 18.09
N TYR A 298 -3.85 -1.98 18.44
CA TYR A 298 -4.79 -0.89 18.64
C TYR A 298 -5.60 -0.61 17.37
N CYS A 299 -4.95 -0.51 16.21
CA CYS A 299 -5.62 -0.28 14.92
C CYS A 299 -6.55 -1.43 14.53
N LEU A 300 -6.20 -2.68 14.86
CA LEU A 300 -7.09 -3.83 14.65
C LEU A 300 -8.34 -3.77 15.53
N LYS A 301 -8.23 -3.28 16.76
CA LYS A 301 -9.36 -3.21 17.71
C LYS A 301 -10.20 -1.94 17.61
N LYS A 302 -9.66 -0.85 17.07
CA LYS A 302 -10.31 0.48 17.05
C LYS A 302 -10.45 1.10 15.66
N LEU A 303 -10.20 0.33 14.60
CA LEU A 303 -10.02 0.81 13.22
C LEU A 303 -8.72 1.62 13.05
N PRO A 304 -8.25 1.81 11.81
CA PRO A 304 -7.11 2.66 11.52
C PRO A 304 -7.25 4.08 12.10
N ILE A 305 -6.17 4.63 12.68
CA ILE A 305 -6.16 6.02 13.20
C ILE A 305 -6.44 7.00 12.07
N LYS A 306 -5.80 6.77 10.91
CA LYS A 306 -6.06 7.51 9.69
C LYS A 306 -6.71 6.57 8.69
N ASP A 307 -7.92 6.90 8.26
CA ASP A 307 -8.61 6.21 7.19
C ASP A 307 -8.32 6.93 5.86
N PHE A 308 -7.63 6.25 4.95
CA PHE A 308 -7.28 6.77 3.61
C PHE A 308 -8.28 6.35 2.53
N ARG A 309 -9.29 5.55 2.89
CA ARG A 309 -10.25 4.97 1.95
C ARG A 309 -11.36 5.98 1.63
N PRO A 310 -12.08 5.81 0.51
CA PRO A 310 -13.16 6.72 0.13
C PRO A 310 -14.32 6.75 1.13
N TYR A 311 -14.45 5.73 1.97
CA TYR A 311 -15.49 5.63 3.01
C TYR A 311 -15.03 6.18 4.38
N ALA A 312 -14.04 7.06 4.41
CA ALA A 312 -13.59 7.68 5.65
C ALA A 312 -14.67 8.61 6.24
N VAL A 313 -14.63 8.83 7.56
CA VAL A 313 -15.54 9.79 8.22
C VAL A 313 -15.38 11.18 7.61
N GLY A 314 -16.51 11.84 7.32
CA GLY A 314 -16.60 13.13 6.64
C GLY A 314 -16.62 13.07 5.11
N LYS A 315 -16.47 11.88 4.51
CA LYS A 315 -16.57 11.69 3.06
C LYS A 315 -18.00 11.38 2.64
N ASN A 316 -18.39 11.84 1.45
CA ASN A 316 -19.70 11.58 0.86
C ASN A 316 -19.60 10.49 -0.22
N ILE A 317 -20.33 9.39 -0.03
CA ILE A 317 -20.29 8.21 -0.91
C ILE A 317 -20.90 8.56 -2.27
N LEU A 318 -22.09 9.16 -2.30
CA LEU A 318 -22.81 9.50 -3.51
C LEU A 318 -22.02 10.48 -4.41
N GLN A 319 -21.34 11.45 -3.81
CA GLN A 319 -20.46 12.38 -4.55
C GLN A 319 -19.23 11.67 -5.11
N GLN A 320 -18.65 10.72 -4.38
CA GLN A 320 -17.47 9.97 -4.82
C GLN A 320 -17.78 8.88 -5.86
N MET A 321 -19.05 8.54 -6.05
CA MET A 321 -19.53 7.71 -7.16
C MET A 321 -19.62 8.48 -8.48
N LYS A 322 -19.56 9.82 -8.43
CA LYS A 322 -19.53 10.66 -9.64
C LYS A 322 -18.09 10.84 -10.12
N LEU A 323 -17.94 10.99 -11.43
CA LEU A 323 -16.67 11.39 -12.04
C LEU A 323 -16.29 12.80 -11.54
N PRO A 324 -15.01 13.04 -11.22
CA PRO A 324 -14.55 14.37 -10.84
C PRO A 324 -14.75 15.36 -12.00
N GLU A 325 -15.02 16.63 -11.67
CA GLU A 325 -15.17 17.68 -12.68
C GLU A 325 -13.87 17.82 -13.49
N GLY A 326 -13.98 17.72 -14.83
CA GLY A 326 -12.82 17.77 -15.73
C GLY A 326 -12.12 16.41 -15.97
N ALA A 327 -12.76 15.30 -15.59
CA ALA A 327 -12.25 13.95 -15.80
C ALA A 327 -11.72 13.72 -17.24
N GLN A 328 -10.47 13.26 -17.33
CA GLN A 328 -9.84 12.90 -18.60
C GLN A 328 -10.22 11.47 -19.00
N PRO A 329 -10.55 11.21 -20.28
CA PRO A 329 -10.77 9.85 -20.75
C PRO A 329 -9.46 9.06 -20.79
N ASP A 330 -9.59 7.73 -20.85
CA ASP A 330 -8.47 6.82 -21.12
C ASP A 330 -7.74 7.25 -22.40
N VAL A 331 -6.42 7.39 -22.32
CA VAL A 331 -5.56 7.70 -23.47
C VAL A 331 -4.93 6.41 -23.97
N TYR A 332 -5.34 5.99 -25.15
CA TYR A 332 -4.80 4.84 -25.86
C TYR A 332 -3.79 5.29 -26.92
N GLU A 333 -2.68 4.56 -27.02
CA GLU A 333 -1.79 4.60 -28.18
C GLU A 333 -2.05 3.37 -29.03
N THR A 334 -2.40 3.60 -30.29
CA THR A 334 -2.59 2.53 -31.26
C THR A 334 -1.24 2.07 -31.78
N LEU A 335 -0.85 0.85 -31.41
CA LEU A 335 0.32 0.13 -31.90
C LEU A 335 -0.11 -0.77 -33.08
N LEU A 336 0.56 -0.58 -34.20
CA LEU A 336 0.39 -1.34 -35.43
C LEU A 336 1.54 -2.34 -35.55
N THR A 337 1.24 -3.62 -35.46
CA THR A 337 2.24 -4.68 -35.62
C THR A 337 2.38 -5.01 -37.10
N TYR A 338 3.59 -4.90 -37.63
CA TYR A 338 3.93 -5.26 -38.99
C TYR A 338 4.99 -6.35 -39.02
N LYS A 339 4.93 -7.21 -40.03
CA LYS A 339 5.93 -8.24 -40.31
C LYS A 339 6.65 -7.93 -41.60
N ASN A 340 7.98 -7.89 -41.54
CA ASN A 340 8.80 -7.74 -42.72
C ASN A 340 8.80 -9.04 -43.54
N THR A 341 8.47 -8.93 -44.81
CA THR A 341 8.33 -10.07 -45.75
C THR A 341 9.68 -10.61 -46.21
N GLN A 342 10.76 -9.84 -46.10
CA GLN A 342 12.11 -10.23 -46.52
C GLN A 342 12.93 -10.84 -45.38
N THR A 343 12.82 -10.28 -44.17
CA THR A 343 13.60 -10.75 -43.00
C THR A 343 12.80 -11.63 -42.05
N GLY A 344 11.46 -11.62 -42.15
CA GLY A 344 10.57 -12.28 -41.20
C GLY A 344 10.44 -11.57 -39.84
N GLU A 345 11.11 -10.43 -39.66
CA GLU A 345 11.11 -9.63 -38.43
C GLU A 345 9.71 -9.06 -38.14
N ILE A 346 9.25 -9.16 -36.90
CA ILE A 346 7.99 -8.59 -36.43
C ILE A 346 8.32 -7.36 -35.59
N LYS A 347 7.71 -6.22 -35.92
CA LYS A 347 7.97 -4.95 -35.25
C LYS A 347 6.67 -4.17 -35.06
N GLU A 348 6.56 -3.51 -33.91
CA GLU A 348 5.45 -2.63 -33.59
C GLU A 348 5.78 -1.19 -33.97
N PHE A 349 4.80 -0.50 -34.54
CA PHE A 349 4.92 0.90 -34.95
C PHE A 349 3.76 1.72 -34.36
N THR A 350 4.01 2.98 -34.04
CA THR A 350 2.94 3.92 -33.65
C THR A 350 2.31 4.55 -34.89
N GLN A 351 1.16 5.23 -34.76
CA GLN A 351 0.57 6.00 -35.86
C GLN A 351 1.50 7.07 -36.46
N GLN A 352 2.53 7.50 -35.72
CA GLN A 352 3.50 8.49 -36.20
C GLN A 352 4.71 7.86 -36.91
N SER A 353 4.99 6.59 -36.62
CA SER A 353 6.21 5.91 -37.07
C SER A 353 5.95 4.74 -38.00
N TYR A 354 4.70 4.49 -38.40
CA TYR A 354 4.35 3.30 -39.18
C TYR A 354 4.80 3.40 -40.64
N PRO A 355 5.29 2.29 -41.22
CA PRO A 355 5.90 2.28 -42.55
C PRO A 355 4.81 2.21 -43.63
N TRP A 356 4.07 3.31 -43.82
CA TRP A 356 2.94 3.40 -44.75
C TRP A 356 3.34 3.30 -46.22
N ASP A 357 4.60 3.62 -46.54
CA ASP A 357 5.18 3.67 -47.87
C ASP A 357 6.15 2.51 -48.17
N ASP A 358 6.44 1.65 -47.20
CA ASP A 358 7.34 0.50 -47.36
C ASP A 358 6.56 -0.80 -47.62
N SER A 359 6.59 -1.27 -48.86
CA SER A 359 5.92 -2.50 -49.29
C SER A 359 6.52 -3.79 -48.71
N THR A 360 7.67 -3.71 -48.04
CA THR A 360 8.30 -4.87 -47.39
C THR A 360 7.64 -5.23 -46.06
N TRP A 361 6.89 -4.32 -45.45
CA TRP A 361 6.18 -4.53 -44.19
C TRP A 361 4.70 -4.81 -44.44
N VAL A 362 4.23 -5.99 -44.02
CA VAL A 362 2.82 -6.37 -44.11
C VAL A 362 2.18 -6.24 -42.73
N TRP A 363 1.03 -5.56 -42.69
CA TRP A 363 0.25 -5.38 -41.47
C TRP A 363 -0.22 -6.74 -40.92
N VAL A 364 -0.08 -6.94 -39.62
CA VAL A 364 -0.46 -8.17 -38.91
C VAL A 364 -1.65 -7.91 -37.99
N SER A 365 -1.56 -6.90 -37.14
CA SER A 365 -2.59 -6.58 -36.15
C SER A 365 -2.52 -5.13 -35.68
N THR A 366 -3.63 -4.64 -35.15
CA THR A 366 -3.74 -3.32 -34.52
C THR A 366 -4.11 -3.54 -33.06
N ASN A 367 -3.27 -3.07 -32.14
CA ASN A 367 -3.46 -3.17 -30.70
C ASN A 367 -3.56 -1.76 -30.12
N ASN A 368 -4.54 -1.52 -29.25
CA ASN A 368 -4.61 -0.27 -28.50
C ASN A 368 -3.97 -0.49 -27.13
N LYS A 369 -2.82 0.13 -26.88
CA LYS A 369 -2.15 0.10 -25.58
C LYS A 369 -2.66 1.28 -24.75
N LEU A 370 -3.23 1.04 -23.59
CA LEU A 370 -3.58 2.10 -22.63
C LEU A 370 -2.27 2.73 -22.13
N ILE A 371 -2.02 3.99 -22.50
CA ILE A 371 -0.82 4.74 -22.09
C ILE A 371 -1.09 5.50 -20.79
N LYS A 372 -2.29 6.05 -20.65
CA LYS A 372 -2.70 6.76 -19.45
C LYS A 372 -4.13 6.40 -19.12
N GLN A 373 -4.31 5.78 -17.96
CA GLN A 373 -5.65 5.55 -17.41
C GLN A 373 -6.31 6.90 -17.12
N GLY A 374 -7.52 7.07 -17.64
CA GLY A 374 -8.37 8.22 -17.41
C GLY A 374 -8.87 8.28 -15.97
N ASP A 375 -9.47 9.40 -15.62
CA ASP A 375 -10.01 9.60 -14.29
C ASP A 375 -11.24 8.71 -14.08
N LYS A 376 -11.24 7.95 -12.98
CA LYS A 376 -12.38 7.13 -12.54
C LYS A 376 -13.01 7.75 -11.30
N ALA A 377 -14.31 7.49 -11.11
CA ALA A 377 -14.96 7.76 -9.84
C ALA A 377 -14.18 7.04 -8.73
N THR A 378 -14.11 7.67 -7.55
CA THR A 378 -13.36 7.08 -6.42
C THR A 378 -14.05 5.83 -5.88
N ILE A 379 -15.36 5.73 -6.08
CA ILE A 379 -16.19 4.56 -5.79
C ILE A 379 -16.89 4.16 -7.08
N THR A 380 -16.68 2.92 -7.55
CA THR A 380 -17.35 2.39 -8.74
C THR A 380 -18.28 1.21 -8.43
N ASP A 381 -18.02 0.51 -7.33
CA ASP A 381 -18.56 -0.84 -7.09
C ASP A 381 -19.50 -0.90 -5.87
N PHE A 382 -20.02 0.25 -5.42
CA PHE A 382 -20.95 0.31 -4.30
C PHE A 382 -22.39 0.11 -4.76
N THR A 383 -23.00 -0.98 -4.32
CA THR A 383 -24.39 -1.36 -4.60
C THR A 383 -25.05 -1.87 -3.32
N ILE A 384 -26.38 -1.77 -3.26
CA ILE A 384 -27.21 -2.34 -2.20
C ILE A 384 -28.30 -3.17 -2.88
N ILE A 385 -28.01 -4.44 -3.13
CA ILE A 385 -28.90 -5.31 -3.89
C ILE A 385 -29.83 -6.06 -2.95
N ALA A 386 -31.14 -5.92 -3.13
CA ALA A 386 -32.14 -6.67 -2.37
C ALA A 386 -32.50 -8.01 -3.05
N ASP A 387 -33.36 -8.80 -2.40
CA ASP A 387 -33.82 -10.10 -2.90
C ASP A 387 -34.61 -10.00 -4.22
N ASP A 388 -35.15 -8.83 -4.55
CA ASP A 388 -35.82 -8.54 -5.82
C ASP A 388 -34.85 -8.24 -6.97
N GLY A 389 -33.54 -8.15 -6.69
CA GLY A 389 -32.49 -7.84 -7.65
C GLY A 389 -32.33 -6.36 -7.96
N ASN A 390 -33.09 -5.46 -7.33
CA ASN A 390 -32.96 -4.02 -7.50
C ASN A 390 -31.83 -3.46 -6.61
N ASP A 391 -31.18 -2.40 -7.11
CA ASP A 391 -30.15 -1.66 -6.37
C ASP A 391 -30.77 -0.43 -5.68
N TYR A 392 -30.72 -0.43 -4.35
CA TYR A 392 -31.25 0.61 -3.47
C TYR A 392 -30.17 1.56 -2.94
N ALA A 393 -28.95 1.53 -3.52
CA ALA A 393 -27.85 2.37 -3.06
C ALA A 393 -28.20 3.87 -3.07
N GLU A 394 -28.81 4.37 -4.16
CA GLU A 394 -29.18 5.79 -4.26
C GLU A 394 -30.29 6.15 -3.25
N ASP A 395 -31.26 5.28 -3.00
CA ASP A 395 -32.34 5.52 -2.04
C ASP A 395 -31.79 5.73 -0.63
N TYR A 396 -30.95 4.81 -0.15
CA TYR A 396 -30.37 4.91 1.18
C TYR A 396 -29.30 6.01 1.31
N LEU A 397 -28.57 6.31 0.23
CA LEU A 397 -27.56 7.37 0.24
C LEU A 397 -28.17 8.77 0.06
N SER A 398 -29.37 8.91 -0.49
CA SER A 398 -30.06 10.20 -0.63
C SER A 398 -31.02 10.50 0.53
N ASP A 399 -31.20 9.55 1.46
CA ASP A 399 -32.06 9.72 2.61
C ASP A 399 -31.61 10.93 3.48
N THR A 400 -32.56 11.82 3.73
CA THR A 400 -32.40 12.99 4.60
C THR A 400 -32.27 12.59 6.07
N GLU A 401 -32.85 11.44 6.43
CA GLU A 401 -32.74 10.88 7.77
C GLU A 401 -31.46 10.02 7.91
N PRO A 402 -30.89 9.94 9.12
CA PRO A 402 -29.69 9.15 9.35
C PRO A 402 -29.92 7.65 9.16
N VAL A 403 -29.09 7.02 8.33
CA VAL A 403 -29.12 5.58 8.02
C VAL A 403 -27.99 4.86 8.77
N PHE A 404 -28.35 3.83 9.51
CA PHE A 404 -27.41 2.92 10.15
C PHE A 404 -27.17 1.72 9.24
N MET A 405 -25.91 1.47 8.91
CA MET A 405 -25.51 0.42 7.98
C MET A 405 -24.50 -0.51 8.64
N LEU A 406 -24.92 -1.74 8.90
CA LEU A 406 -24.07 -2.79 9.45
C LEU A 406 -23.36 -3.54 8.32
N ILE A 407 -22.04 -3.56 8.33
CA ILE A 407 -21.21 -4.26 7.35
C ILE A 407 -20.79 -5.60 7.91
N VAL A 408 -21.17 -6.67 7.22
CA VAL A 408 -20.83 -8.05 7.55
C VAL A 408 -20.28 -8.69 6.29
N TYR A 409 -19.02 -8.42 5.93
CA TYR A 409 -18.49 -8.84 4.62
C TYR A 409 -18.54 -10.36 4.39
N ASN A 410 -18.46 -11.16 5.47
CA ASN A 410 -18.62 -12.61 5.42
C ASN A 410 -19.21 -13.10 6.74
N VAL A 411 -20.41 -13.67 6.71
CA VAL A 411 -21.15 -14.06 7.92
C VAL A 411 -20.48 -15.23 8.66
N SER A 412 -19.81 -16.12 7.93
CA SER A 412 -19.11 -17.27 8.50
C SER A 412 -17.85 -16.86 9.30
N LYS A 413 -17.28 -15.69 9.01
CA LYS A 413 -16.12 -15.11 9.73
C LYS A 413 -16.50 -14.03 10.75
N THR A 414 -17.78 -13.77 10.96
CA THR A 414 -18.23 -12.64 11.77
C THR A 414 -18.16 -12.91 13.27
N ASN A 415 -17.91 -11.86 14.07
CA ASN A 415 -17.95 -11.96 15.52
C ASN A 415 -19.40 -11.96 16.05
N LYS A 416 -19.96 -13.16 16.26
CA LYS A 416 -21.33 -13.35 16.77
C LYS A 416 -21.58 -12.70 18.13
N ALA A 417 -20.57 -12.55 18.99
CA ALA A 417 -20.75 -11.94 20.31
C ALA A 417 -21.11 -10.44 20.24
N ALA A 418 -20.78 -9.77 19.14
CA ALA A 418 -21.15 -8.36 18.95
C ALA A 418 -22.64 -8.15 18.67
N PHE A 419 -23.35 -9.19 18.19
CA PHE A 419 -24.74 -9.06 17.73
C PHE A 419 -25.72 -8.73 18.84
N GLU A 420 -25.46 -9.15 20.09
CA GLU A 420 -26.31 -8.76 21.23
C GLU A 420 -26.42 -7.23 21.35
N LYS A 421 -25.28 -6.53 21.26
CA LYS A 421 -25.23 -5.07 21.34
C LYS A 421 -25.78 -4.40 20.07
N ILE A 422 -25.51 -4.99 18.90
CA ILE A 422 -25.99 -4.49 17.61
C ILE A 422 -27.51 -4.59 17.52
N ASN A 423 -28.10 -5.73 17.92
CA ASN A 423 -29.54 -5.94 17.91
C ASN A 423 -30.25 -4.98 18.86
N LYS A 424 -29.67 -4.71 20.03
CA LYS A 424 -30.19 -3.67 20.93
C LYS A 424 -30.21 -2.31 20.25
N LEU A 425 -29.10 -1.91 19.63
CA LEU A 425 -29.00 -0.65 18.88
C LEU A 425 -30.02 -0.60 17.73
N ALA A 426 -30.17 -1.67 16.97
CA ALA A 426 -31.13 -1.76 15.86
C ALA A 426 -32.58 -1.62 16.35
N ASN A 427 -32.93 -2.27 17.45
CA ASN A 427 -34.26 -2.14 18.07
C ASN A 427 -34.53 -0.72 18.55
N ASP A 428 -33.54 -0.07 19.17
CA ASP A 428 -33.66 1.33 19.60
C ASP A 428 -33.81 2.26 18.38
N CYS A 429 -33.03 2.06 17.32
CA CYS A 429 -33.18 2.79 16.04
C CYS A 429 -34.58 2.64 15.46
N ASN A 430 -35.08 1.41 15.36
CA ASN A 430 -36.42 1.12 14.82
C ASN A 430 -37.53 1.76 15.66
N SER A 431 -37.38 1.77 17.00
CA SER A 431 -38.35 2.41 17.91
C SER A 431 -38.45 3.93 17.74
N GLU A 432 -37.38 4.56 17.24
CA GLU A 432 -37.31 5.99 16.93
C GLU A 432 -37.46 6.28 15.43
N GLY A 433 -37.88 5.28 14.64
CA GLY A 433 -38.12 5.43 13.20
C GLY A 433 -36.85 5.71 12.38
N LYS A 434 -35.67 5.27 12.85
CA LYS A 434 -34.40 5.36 12.10
C LYS A 434 -34.13 4.08 11.33
N THR A 435 -33.70 4.24 10.09
CA THR A 435 -33.35 3.14 9.18
C THR A 435 -32.13 2.39 9.68
N PHE A 436 -32.23 1.06 9.79
CA PHE A 436 -31.13 0.16 10.12
C PHE A 436 -31.09 -1.01 9.14
N ILE A 437 -30.02 -1.12 8.36
CA ILE A 437 -29.82 -2.17 7.35
C ILE A 437 -28.47 -2.86 7.54
N ALA A 438 -28.32 -4.06 7.00
CA ALA A 438 -27.06 -4.78 6.94
C ALA A 438 -26.64 -5.09 5.50
N LEU A 439 -25.34 -5.06 5.21
CA LEU A 439 -24.75 -5.43 3.94
C LEU A 439 -23.81 -6.64 4.11
N THR A 440 -23.88 -7.59 3.19
CA THR A 440 -23.07 -8.81 3.20
C THR A 440 -22.75 -9.30 1.78
N ALA A 441 -21.64 -10.02 1.62
CA ALA A 441 -21.33 -10.75 0.38
C ALA A 441 -21.70 -12.25 0.47
N SER A 442 -22.11 -12.71 1.66
CA SER A 442 -22.54 -14.09 1.89
C SER A 442 -23.91 -14.38 1.31
N GLY A 443 -24.13 -15.63 0.90
CA GLY A 443 -25.40 -16.08 0.36
C GLY A 443 -26.53 -16.16 1.40
N TYR A 444 -27.76 -16.15 0.90
CA TYR A 444 -29.00 -16.13 1.69
C TYR A 444 -29.05 -17.19 2.81
N GLU A 445 -28.69 -18.44 2.51
CA GLU A 445 -28.75 -19.53 3.50
C GLU A 445 -27.83 -19.29 4.71
N GLU A 446 -26.63 -18.74 4.49
CA GLU A 446 -25.70 -18.42 5.58
C GLU A 446 -26.23 -17.25 6.43
N VAL A 447 -26.86 -16.28 5.77
CA VAL A 447 -27.47 -15.11 6.41
C VAL A 447 -28.64 -15.54 7.29
N GLU A 448 -29.57 -16.35 6.80
CA GLU A 448 -30.72 -16.83 7.59
C GLU A 448 -30.27 -17.63 8.81
N LYS A 449 -29.24 -18.47 8.65
CA LYS A 449 -28.63 -19.15 9.78
C LYS A 449 -28.08 -18.18 10.82
N LEU A 450 -27.36 -17.13 10.39
CA LEU A 450 -26.87 -16.09 11.30
C LEU A 450 -28.03 -15.36 12.00
N ARG A 451 -29.10 -15.02 11.27
CA ARG A 451 -30.28 -14.35 11.82
C ARG A 451 -30.96 -15.20 12.88
N HIS A 452 -31.12 -16.50 12.65
CA HIS A 452 -31.65 -17.43 13.64
C HIS A 452 -30.73 -17.55 14.86
N ASP A 453 -29.43 -17.71 14.66
CA ASP A 453 -28.45 -17.88 15.74
C ASP A 453 -28.35 -16.63 16.63
N THR A 454 -28.46 -15.43 16.03
CA THR A 454 -28.18 -14.16 16.72
C THR A 454 -29.42 -13.33 17.00
N GLN A 455 -30.58 -13.68 16.45
CA GLN A 455 -31.82 -12.90 16.50
C GLN A 455 -31.69 -11.52 15.80
N ALA A 456 -30.92 -11.46 14.72
CA ALA A 456 -30.77 -10.26 13.89
C ALA A 456 -32.01 -10.05 13.00
N MET A 457 -32.95 -9.22 13.45
CA MET A 457 -34.25 -9.04 12.78
C MET A 457 -34.26 -7.98 11.67
N TYR A 458 -33.16 -7.25 11.47
CA TYR A 458 -33.02 -6.24 10.41
C TYR A 458 -32.74 -6.88 9.03
N ASP A 459 -32.96 -6.10 7.98
CA ASP A 459 -32.81 -6.56 6.59
C ASP A 459 -31.34 -6.64 6.18
N PHE A 460 -31.01 -7.70 5.43
CA PHE A 460 -29.70 -7.91 4.84
C PHE A 460 -29.77 -7.72 3.32
N TYR A 461 -28.84 -6.95 2.79
CA TYR A 461 -28.67 -6.70 1.36
C TYR A 461 -27.31 -7.23 0.90
N THR A 462 -27.23 -7.52 -0.39
CA THR A 462 -26.02 -8.05 -1.02
C THR A 462 -25.14 -6.90 -1.54
N CYS A 463 -23.85 -7.01 -1.29
CA CYS A 463 -22.81 -6.10 -1.80
C CYS A 463 -21.48 -6.85 -1.97
N ASP A 464 -20.60 -6.39 -2.86
CA ASP A 464 -19.31 -7.03 -3.13
C ASP A 464 -18.39 -7.10 -1.89
N GLU A 465 -17.71 -8.24 -1.69
CA GLU A 465 -16.87 -8.46 -0.50
C GLU A 465 -15.69 -7.48 -0.42
N ILE A 466 -15.07 -7.15 -1.55
CA ILE A 466 -13.93 -6.21 -1.62
C ILE A 466 -14.44 -4.80 -1.28
N THR A 467 -15.61 -4.42 -1.78
CA THR A 467 -16.28 -3.17 -1.41
C THR A 467 -16.52 -3.11 0.10
N LEU A 468 -17.12 -4.15 0.70
CA LEU A 468 -17.41 -4.20 2.13
C LEU A 468 -16.14 -4.16 3.00
N LYS A 469 -15.09 -4.90 2.63
CA LYS A 469 -13.77 -4.84 3.27
C LYS A 469 -13.15 -3.44 3.17
N THR A 470 -13.38 -2.74 2.06
CA THR A 470 -12.90 -1.36 1.85
C THR A 470 -13.70 -0.36 2.67
N ILE A 471 -15.00 -0.57 2.86
CA ILE A 471 -15.86 0.27 3.69
C ILE A 471 -15.35 0.29 5.13
N ILE A 472 -15.12 -0.85 5.76
CA ILE A 472 -14.70 -0.89 7.17
C ILE A 472 -13.82 -2.10 7.48
N ARG A 473 -12.77 -1.90 8.28
CA ARG A 473 -11.85 -2.96 8.70
C ARG A 473 -12.39 -3.72 9.91
N SER A 474 -13.63 -4.21 9.81
CA SER A 474 -14.34 -4.87 10.92
C SER A 474 -15.41 -5.82 10.39
N ASN A 475 -15.65 -6.93 11.10
CA ASN A 475 -16.70 -7.89 10.75
C ASN A 475 -17.36 -8.49 12.01
N PRO A 476 -18.50 -7.95 12.47
CA PRO A 476 -19.26 -6.89 11.83
C PRO A 476 -18.65 -5.49 12.03
N GLY A 477 -19.10 -4.47 11.32
CA GLY A 477 -18.72 -3.07 11.54
C GLY A 477 -19.89 -2.15 11.27
N LEU A 478 -20.04 -1.06 12.03
CA LEU A 478 -21.19 -0.16 11.90
C LEU A 478 -20.79 1.16 11.25
N LEU A 479 -21.61 1.61 10.30
CA LEU A 479 -21.55 2.93 9.69
C LEU A 479 -22.81 3.72 10.04
N LEU A 480 -22.63 5.02 10.27
CA LEU A 480 -23.72 5.99 10.32
C LEU A 480 -23.57 6.95 9.15
N LEU A 481 -24.60 7.03 8.32
CA LEU A 481 -24.68 7.87 7.14
C LEU A 481 -25.78 8.91 7.30
N LYS A 482 -25.63 10.06 6.65
CA LYS A 482 -26.70 11.04 6.42
C LYS A 482 -26.46 11.72 5.08
N GLU A 483 -27.43 11.68 4.18
CA GLU A 483 -27.32 12.21 2.81
C GLU A 483 -26.02 11.75 2.12
N GLY A 484 -25.67 10.48 2.31
CA GLY A 484 -24.49 9.83 1.74
C GLY A 484 -23.18 10.19 2.42
N THR A 485 -23.18 11.10 3.39
CA THR A 485 -22.01 11.49 4.17
C THR A 485 -21.78 10.54 5.33
N VAL A 486 -20.57 10.00 5.46
CA VAL A 486 -20.17 9.14 6.57
C VAL A 486 -19.98 9.98 7.83
N LEU A 487 -20.92 9.92 8.77
CA LEU A 487 -20.84 10.66 10.03
C LEU A 487 -19.95 9.97 11.06
N ALA A 488 -19.98 8.64 11.11
CA ALA A 488 -19.19 7.86 12.05
C ALA A 488 -19.07 6.38 11.66
N LYS A 489 -18.06 5.72 12.24
CA LYS A 489 -17.74 4.31 12.00
C LYS A 489 -17.32 3.66 13.31
N TRP A 490 -17.74 2.43 13.54
CA TRP A 490 -17.40 1.67 14.73
C TRP A 490 -17.03 0.23 14.39
N ASN A 491 -15.94 -0.22 15.00
CA ASN A 491 -15.57 -1.63 15.05
C ASN A 491 -16.53 -2.40 15.98
N ASP A 492 -16.69 -3.70 15.74
CA ASP A 492 -17.55 -4.61 16.51
C ASP A 492 -17.35 -4.53 18.03
N ALA A 493 -16.11 -4.36 18.49
CA ALA A 493 -15.81 -4.26 19.92
C ALA A 493 -16.27 -2.93 20.56
N ASN A 494 -16.56 -1.90 19.76
CA ASN A 494 -16.82 -0.53 20.23
C ASN A 494 -18.13 0.06 19.68
N ILE A 495 -19.12 -0.78 19.36
CA ILE A 495 -20.45 -0.33 18.97
C ILE A 495 -21.04 0.53 20.12
N PRO A 496 -21.51 1.76 19.87
CA PRO A 496 -22.09 2.62 20.90
C PRO A 496 -23.54 2.20 21.23
N ASP A 497 -24.07 2.72 22.33
CA ASP A 497 -25.54 2.68 22.54
C ASP A 497 -26.22 3.80 21.74
N TYR A 498 -27.53 3.63 21.48
CA TYR A 498 -28.28 4.59 20.68
C TYR A 498 -28.28 5.99 21.29
N LYS A 499 -28.39 6.09 22.63
CA LYS A 499 -28.39 7.37 23.35
C LYS A 499 -27.13 8.19 23.08
N THR A 500 -25.96 7.54 23.14
CA THR A 500 -24.66 8.16 22.85
C THR A 500 -24.59 8.63 21.40
N VAL A 501 -25.10 7.83 20.46
CA VAL A 501 -25.15 8.23 19.05
C VAL A 501 -26.06 9.45 18.87
N LYS A 502 -27.24 9.41 19.48
CA LYS A 502 -28.24 10.48 19.41
C LYS A 502 -27.68 11.80 19.93
N GLU A 503 -27.10 11.79 21.13
CA GLU A 503 -26.49 12.99 21.74
C GLU A 503 -25.37 13.58 20.89
N LYS A 504 -24.53 12.73 20.28
CA LYS A 504 -23.33 13.20 19.59
C LYS A 504 -23.55 13.56 18.12
N TYR A 505 -24.45 12.85 17.43
CA TYR A 505 -24.59 12.92 15.97
C TYR A 505 -25.97 13.31 15.49
N LEU A 506 -27.03 13.08 16.26
CA LEU A 506 -28.41 13.27 15.80
C LEU A 506 -29.09 14.52 16.41
N ASN A 507 -28.61 15.01 17.56
CA ASN A 507 -29.21 16.14 18.28
C ASN A 507 -28.62 17.53 17.91
N ASN A 508 -27.63 17.60 17.02
CA ASN A 508 -27.04 18.87 16.57
C ASN A 508 -27.80 19.46 15.37
N ASN A 509 -29.09 19.75 15.56
CA ASN A 509 -29.84 20.64 14.67
C ASN A 509 -29.76 22.08 15.17
#